data_AF-A0A655DEY7-F1
#
_entry.id   AF-A0A655DEY7-F1
#
_cell.length_a   1.000
_cell.length_b   1.000
_cell.length_c   1.000
_cell.angle_alpha   90.00
_cell.angle_beta   90.00
_cell.angle_gamma   90.00
#
_symmetry.space_group_name_H-M   'P 1'
#
loop_
_entity.id
_entity.type
_entity.pdbx_description
1 polymer ?
#
loop_
_entity_poly.entity_id
_entity_poly.type
_entity_poly.pdbx_seq_one_letter_code
_entity_poly.pdbx_strand_id
1 'polypeptide(L)'
;MVALDTSFTVISPALPVNGRTVYQGYLFVMNHLLAESGMRHHPINPMTDSYLPRLMEAQAQGRCGVIPAQTLDEGVAATRAALSRLQQEGYRYAVLDALNERHLEIQGEVLRDVPLVTGGSGLAMGLARQWAKHGVSQARSAGYPLSGRAVVLSGSCSQMTNQQVAFYRQHAPTCDVDVARCLSSETREAYAEALAQWVLSQDSELAPMISATASTQALAAIQQQYGATEASHAVEALFSLLAARLAEGGITRFIVAGGETSGVVTQSLGITGFHIGPCISPGVPWVNALHAPVSLALKSGNFGDESFFIRAQREFQV
;
A
#
# COMPACT_ATOMS: atom_id res chain seq x y z
N MET A 1 5.12 5.06 23.88
CA MET A 1 6.16 5.30 24.91
C MET A 1 5.59 5.20 26.31
N VAL A 2 4.73 6.13 26.75
CA VAL A 2 4.12 6.11 28.10
C VAL A 2 3.44 4.77 28.44
N ALA A 3 2.57 4.26 27.55
CA ALA A 3 1.88 2.98 27.78
C ALA A 3 2.80 1.75 27.84
N LEU A 4 4.03 1.85 27.32
CA LEU A 4 5.03 0.78 27.31
C LEU A 4 6.15 1.03 28.34
N ASP A 5 5.99 2.04 29.20
CA ASP A 5 7.00 2.48 30.17
C ASP A 5 8.42 2.61 29.59
N THR A 6 8.52 3.16 28.37
CA THR A 6 9.81 3.40 27.70
C THR A 6 10.07 4.89 27.54
N SER A 7 11.30 5.30 27.84
CA SER A 7 11.78 6.69 27.76
C SER A 7 12.50 7.03 26.45
N PHE A 8 12.76 6.05 25.59
CA PHE A 8 13.53 6.22 24.36
C PHE A 8 12.99 5.36 23.21
N THR A 9 12.98 5.92 21.99
CA THR A 9 12.63 5.20 20.76
C THR A 9 13.40 5.76 19.57
N VAL A 10 13.42 5.02 18.47
CA VAL A 10 14.03 5.46 17.21
C VAL A 10 12.97 5.95 16.21
N ILE A 11 13.42 6.69 15.20
CA ILE A 11 12.65 7.16 14.05
C ILE A 11 13.44 6.80 12.77
N SER A 12 12.93 5.88 11.95
CA SER A 12 13.61 5.43 10.72
C SER A 12 12.65 5.41 9.51
N PRO A 13 12.44 6.55 8.82
CA PRO A 13 11.48 6.65 7.73
C PRO A 13 12.05 6.18 6.37
N ALA A 14 13.33 5.80 6.32
CA ALA A 14 14.00 5.46 5.07
C ALA A 14 13.43 4.18 4.43
N LEU A 15 13.39 4.21 3.09
CA LEU A 15 13.12 3.07 2.22
C LEU A 15 13.90 3.29 0.92
N PRO A 16 15.21 3.00 0.90
CA PRO A 16 16.10 3.37 -0.20
C PRO A 16 15.67 2.84 -1.56
N VAL A 17 15.08 1.63 -1.62
CA VAL A 17 14.53 1.05 -2.86
C VAL A 17 13.44 1.91 -3.50
N ASN A 18 12.73 2.72 -2.72
CA ASN A 18 11.74 3.69 -3.20
C ASN A 18 12.31 5.12 -3.24
N GLY A 19 13.63 5.29 -3.19
CA GLY A 19 14.28 6.60 -3.21
C GLY A 19 14.02 7.45 -1.95
N ARG A 20 13.80 6.82 -0.79
CA ARG A 20 13.70 7.53 0.49
C ARG A 20 14.94 7.22 1.31
N THR A 21 15.82 8.20 1.45
CA THR A 21 17.08 8.07 2.22
C THR A 21 17.16 9.15 3.28
N VAL A 22 17.89 8.86 4.35
CA VAL A 22 18.14 9.81 5.44
C VAL A 22 19.64 9.96 5.61
N TYR A 23 20.11 11.21 5.57
CA TYR A 23 21.52 11.56 5.79
C TYR A 23 21.61 12.76 6.73
N GLN A 24 22.39 12.61 7.81
CA GLN A 24 22.52 13.59 8.89
C GLN A 24 21.15 14.05 9.43
N GLY A 25 20.19 13.12 9.51
CA GLY A 25 18.82 13.41 9.94
C GLY A 25 17.95 14.17 8.94
N TYR A 26 18.44 14.48 7.74
CA TYR A 26 17.65 15.07 6.65
C TYR A 26 17.03 13.98 5.79
N LEU A 27 15.73 14.07 5.54
CA LEU A 27 15.02 13.17 4.64
C LEU A 27 15.13 13.65 3.19
N PHE A 28 15.53 12.73 2.32
CA PHE A 28 15.56 12.91 0.88
C PHE A 28 14.45 12.10 0.21
N VAL A 29 13.83 12.70 -0.81
CA VAL A 29 12.90 12.05 -1.73
C VAL A 29 13.53 12.09 -3.11
N MET A 30 13.87 10.92 -3.62
CA MET A 30 14.74 10.75 -4.78
C MET A 30 16.06 11.50 -4.57
N ASN A 31 16.35 12.46 -5.45
CA ASN A 31 17.56 13.27 -5.48
C ASN A 31 17.38 14.65 -4.82
N HIS A 32 16.26 14.92 -4.16
CA HIS A 32 15.93 16.21 -3.55
C HIS A 32 15.65 16.08 -2.05
N LEU A 33 15.85 17.16 -1.30
CA LEU A 33 15.35 17.28 0.06
C LEU A 33 13.82 17.16 0.08
N LEU A 34 13.26 16.66 1.18
CA LEU A 34 11.80 16.51 1.35
C LEU A 34 11.03 17.79 0.99
N ALA A 35 11.51 18.94 1.48
CA ALA A 35 10.89 20.26 1.30
C ALA A 35 11.05 20.86 -0.11
N GLU A 36 11.85 20.21 -0.95
CA GLU A 36 12.10 20.56 -2.35
C GLU A 36 11.50 19.52 -3.32
N SER A 37 10.86 18.48 -2.77
CA SER A 37 10.14 17.47 -3.54
C SER A 37 8.68 17.85 -3.75
N GLY A 38 7.93 17.00 -4.47
CA GLY A 38 6.47 17.15 -4.57
C GLY A 38 5.74 17.18 -3.21
N MET A 39 6.35 16.63 -2.14
CA MET A 39 5.78 16.69 -0.79
C MET A 39 5.65 18.11 -0.24
N ARG A 40 6.38 19.08 -0.79
CA ARG A 40 6.26 20.50 -0.43
C ARG A 40 4.84 21.04 -0.56
N HIS A 41 4.12 20.57 -1.57
CA HIS A 41 2.77 21.01 -1.91
C HIS A 41 1.74 19.89 -1.71
N HIS A 42 2.04 18.91 -0.85
CA HIS A 42 1.10 17.83 -0.58
C HIS A 42 -0.23 18.41 -0.05
N PRO A 43 -1.40 17.98 -0.56
CA PRO A 43 -2.68 18.63 -0.29
C PRO A 43 -3.15 18.55 1.17
N ILE A 44 -2.66 17.57 1.94
CA ILE A 44 -3.09 17.32 3.32
C ILE A 44 -2.03 17.76 4.34
N ASN A 45 -0.76 17.47 4.05
CA ASN A 45 0.36 17.63 4.97
C ASN A 45 1.61 18.10 4.19
N PRO A 46 1.61 19.36 3.73
CA PRO A 46 2.74 19.93 2.99
C PRO A 46 4.00 19.93 3.86
N MET A 47 5.08 19.36 3.35
CA MET A 47 6.34 19.22 4.07
C MET A 47 7.30 20.34 3.65
N THR A 48 7.49 21.36 4.48
CA THR A 48 8.31 22.55 4.15
C THR A 48 9.67 22.61 4.86
N ASP A 49 9.97 21.61 5.69
CA ASP A 49 11.29 21.34 6.29
C ASP A 49 11.68 19.89 6.00
N SER A 50 12.98 19.61 5.93
CA SER A 50 13.53 18.28 5.63
C SER A 50 14.30 17.66 6.79
N TYR A 51 14.58 18.41 7.85
CA TYR A 51 15.30 17.90 9.01
C TYR A 51 14.34 17.23 9.98
N LEU A 52 14.44 15.89 10.07
CA LEU A 52 13.52 15.05 10.83
C LEU A 52 13.48 15.38 12.34
N PRO A 53 14.60 15.72 13.01
CA PRO A 53 14.53 16.14 14.41
C PRO A 53 13.64 17.36 14.64
N ARG A 54 13.72 18.40 13.80
CA ARG A 54 12.84 19.57 13.91
C ARG A 54 11.38 19.22 13.65
N LEU A 55 11.12 18.41 12.62
CA LEU A 55 9.78 17.94 12.32
C LEU A 55 9.18 17.15 13.50
N MET A 56 9.98 16.33 14.17
CA MET A 56 9.55 15.56 15.35
C MET A 56 9.34 16.45 16.58
N GLU A 57 10.30 17.33 16.88
CA GLU A 57 10.23 18.21 18.05
C GLU A 57 9.04 19.19 17.99
N ALA A 58 8.64 19.61 16.79
CA ALA A 58 7.46 20.46 16.59
C ALA A 58 6.12 19.76 16.93
N GLN A 59 6.09 18.43 16.98
CA GLN A 59 4.87 17.64 17.18
C GLN A 59 4.93 16.69 18.39
N ALA A 60 6.01 16.75 19.18
CA ALA A 60 6.27 15.81 20.26
C ALA A 60 6.81 16.49 21.51
N GLN A 61 6.85 15.74 22.60
CA GLN A 61 7.50 16.17 23.84
C GLN A 61 8.90 15.56 23.93
N GLY A 62 9.92 16.38 24.17
CA GLY A 62 11.31 15.95 24.33
C GLY A 62 12.16 16.19 23.09
N ARG A 63 13.46 15.91 23.21
CA ARG A 63 14.47 16.21 22.19
C ARG A 63 14.70 15.04 21.26
N CYS A 64 15.04 15.34 20.02
CA CYS A 64 15.33 14.36 18.98
C CYS A 64 16.80 14.45 18.53
N GLY A 65 17.53 13.35 18.68
CA GLY A 65 18.92 13.21 18.25
C GLY A 65 19.04 12.54 16.89
N VAL A 66 20.27 12.36 16.41
CA VAL A 66 20.58 11.70 15.13
C VAL A 66 21.67 10.67 15.35
N ILE A 67 21.50 9.48 14.76
CA ILE A 67 22.57 8.52 14.52
C ILE A 67 22.95 8.61 13.04
N PRO A 68 24.13 9.16 12.71
CA PRO A 68 24.52 9.39 11.33
C PRO A 68 24.93 8.10 10.62
N ALA A 69 24.89 8.11 9.29
CA ALA A 69 25.23 6.96 8.45
C ALA A 69 26.60 6.36 8.78
N GLN A 70 27.59 7.21 9.09
CA GLN A 70 28.94 6.79 9.44
C GLN A 70 28.98 5.91 10.71
N THR A 71 28.12 6.17 11.69
CA THR A 71 28.03 5.32 12.89
C THR A 71 27.42 3.95 12.56
N LEU A 72 26.53 3.88 11.57
CA LEU A 72 26.05 2.60 11.06
C LEU A 72 27.16 1.90 10.26
N ASP A 73 27.99 2.63 9.53
CA ASP A 73 29.16 2.07 8.82
C ASP A 73 30.17 1.42 9.76
N GLU A 74 30.33 1.96 10.97
CA GLU A 74 31.13 1.35 12.06
C GLU A 74 30.48 0.10 12.68
N GLY A 75 29.20 -0.15 12.39
CA GLY A 75 28.49 -1.38 12.74
C GLY A 75 27.68 -1.34 14.04
N VAL A 76 27.25 -2.54 14.46
CA VAL A 76 26.24 -2.74 15.52
C VAL A 76 26.69 -2.18 16.87
N ALA A 77 27.94 -2.43 17.27
CA ALA A 77 28.46 -2.00 18.57
C ALA A 77 28.52 -0.46 18.69
N ALA A 78 29.04 0.21 17.66
CA ALA A 78 29.10 1.67 17.59
C ALA A 78 27.69 2.29 17.60
N THR A 79 26.77 1.71 16.83
CA THR A 79 25.37 2.16 16.78
C THR A 79 24.68 2.01 18.15
N ARG A 80 24.85 0.88 18.85
CA ARG A 80 24.31 0.69 20.21
C ARG A 80 24.88 1.70 21.19
N ALA A 81 26.20 1.91 21.18
CA ALA A 81 26.86 2.87 22.07
C ALA A 81 26.36 4.31 21.83
N ALA A 82 26.18 4.70 20.56
CA ALA A 82 25.66 6.01 20.20
C ALA A 82 24.19 6.21 20.62
N LEU A 83 23.34 5.18 20.52
CA LEU A 83 21.97 5.22 21.04
C LEU A 83 21.94 5.37 22.56
N SER A 84 22.74 4.59 23.28
CA SER A 84 22.84 4.69 24.75
C SER A 84 23.31 6.07 25.19
N ARG A 85 24.27 6.67 24.47
CA ARG A 85 24.74 8.03 24.72
C ARG A 85 23.63 9.06 24.52
N LEU A 86 22.87 9.01 23.43
CA LEU A 86 21.73 9.92 23.23
C LEU A 86 20.69 9.79 24.35
N GLN A 87 20.42 8.56 24.81
CA GLN A 87 19.52 8.34 25.93
C GLN A 87 20.04 8.97 27.23
N GLN A 88 21.34 8.84 27.53
CA GLN A 88 21.99 9.45 28.70
C GLN A 88 22.00 10.99 28.63
N GLU A 89 22.12 11.56 27.43
CA GLU A 89 22.04 12.99 27.16
C GLU A 89 20.59 13.54 27.24
N GLY A 90 19.61 12.69 27.52
CA GLY A 90 18.21 13.08 27.75
C GLY A 90 17.37 13.23 26.48
N TYR A 91 17.84 12.71 25.33
CA TYR A 91 17.01 12.63 24.14
C TYR A 91 15.93 11.58 24.32
N ARG A 92 14.73 11.86 23.80
CA ARG A 92 13.62 10.88 23.77
C ARG A 92 13.56 10.09 22.46
N TYR A 93 14.09 10.67 21.40
CA TYR A 93 14.03 10.13 20.06
C TYR A 93 15.40 10.14 19.42
N ALA A 94 15.67 9.18 18.55
CA ALA A 94 16.83 9.21 17.66
C ALA A 94 16.41 8.91 16.22
N VAL A 95 16.64 9.86 15.33
CA VAL A 95 16.55 9.63 13.88
C VAL A 95 17.74 8.78 13.46
N LEU A 96 17.48 7.74 12.68
CA LEU A 96 18.51 6.87 12.14
C LEU A 96 18.69 7.13 10.64
N ASP A 97 19.91 7.44 10.25
CA ASP A 97 20.28 7.53 8.85
C ASP A 97 20.16 6.16 8.16
N ALA A 98 19.82 6.19 6.88
CA ALA A 98 19.88 5.03 5.99
C ALA A 98 19.96 5.50 4.54
N LEU A 99 21.07 5.14 3.88
CA LEU A 99 21.32 5.46 2.47
C LEU A 99 21.08 4.26 1.56
N ASN A 100 21.11 3.06 2.14
CA ASN A 100 21.05 1.78 1.45
C ASN A 100 20.44 0.72 2.38
N GLU A 101 20.16 -0.44 1.81
CA GLU A 101 19.54 -1.56 2.51
C GLU A 101 20.38 -2.07 3.69
N ARG A 102 21.72 -2.11 3.56
CA ARG A 102 22.64 -2.56 4.61
C ARG A 102 22.48 -1.74 5.89
N HIS A 103 22.27 -0.44 5.79
CA HIS A 103 22.01 0.40 6.97
C HIS A 103 20.75 -0.08 7.72
N LEU A 104 19.69 -0.44 6.99
CA LEU A 104 18.45 -0.94 7.59
C LEU A 104 18.63 -2.32 8.23
N GLU A 105 19.48 -3.19 7.67
CA GLU A 105 19.83 -4.48 8.29
C GLU A 105 20.56 -4.30 9.62
N ILE A 106 21.50 -3.36 9.68
CA ILE A 106 22.22 -2.98 10.91
C ILE A 106 21.23 -2.43 11.94
N GLN A 107 20.33 -1.53 11.53
CA GLN A 107 19.28 -1.03 12.42
C GLN A 107 18.42 -2.18 12.97
N GLY A 108 18.01 -3.12 12.12
CA GLY A 108 17.28 -4.31 12.55
C GLY A 108 18.02 -5.13 13.60
N GLU A 109 19.33 -5.33 13.41
CA GLU A 109 20.18 -6.05 14.38
C GLU A 109 20.29 -5.33 15.71
N VAL A 110 20.47 -4.01 15.66
CA VAL A 110 20.58 -3.15 16.85
C VAL A 110 19.25 -3.13 17.63
N LEU A 111 18.12 -3.12 16.92
CA LEU A 111 16.81 -2.83 17.51
C LEU A 111 15.94 -4.05 17.77
N ARG A 112 16.45 -5.27 17.50
CA ARG A 112 15.70 -6.53 17.64
C ARG A 112 14.91 -6.66 18.95
N ASP A 113 15.53 -6.24 20.07
CA ASP A 113 14.99 -6.43 21.41
C ASP A 113 14.42 -5.13 22.01
N VAL A 114 14.26 -4.07 21.20
CA VAL A 114 13.74 -2.77 21.66
C VAL A 114 12.20 -2.83 21.74
N PRO A 115 11.58 -2.41 22.86
CA PRO A 115 10.15 -2.59 23.10
C PRO A 115 9.24 -1.75 22.18
N LEU A 116 9.77 -0.64 21.66
CA LEU A 116 9.07 0.22 20.72
C LEU A 116 10.05 0.75 19.67
N VAL A 117 9.69 0.58 18.41
CA VAL A 117 10.38 1.16 17.26
C VAL A 117 9.38 1.95 16.43
N THR A 118 9.86 2.98 15.71
CA THR A 118 9.03 3.74 14.76
C THR A 118 9.77 3.96 13.46
N GLY A 119 9.06 3.93 12.34
CA GLY A 119 9.67 4.06 11.02
C GLY A 119 8.76 3.63 9.88
N GLY A 120 9.30 3.68 8.67
CA GLY A 120 8.69 3.12 7.47
C GLY A 120 8.95 1.62 7.35
N SER A 121 8.57 1.04 6.20
CA SER A 121 8.76 -0.39 5.93
C SER A 121 10.23 -0.83 5.82
N GLY A 122 11.16 0.10 5.59
CA GLY A 122 12.59 -0.20 5.54
C GLY A 122 13.13 -0.78 6.85
N LEU A 123 12.76 -0.19 8.00
CA LEU A 123 13.16 -0.71 9.30
C LEU A 123 12.52 -2.07 9.59
N ALA A 124 11.24 -2.24 9.24
CA ALA A 124 10.54 -3.51 9.40
C ALA A 124 11.22 -4.66 8.62
N MET A 125 11.72 -4.39 7.41
CA MET A 125 12.52 -5.34 6.64
C MET A 125 13.79 -5.74 7.40
N GLY A 126 14.53 -4.78 7.95
CA GLY A 126 15.73 -5.04 8.76
C GLY A 126 15.44 -5.95 9.96
N LEU A 127 14.36 -5.67 10.71
CA LEU A 127 13.91 -6.49 11.83
C LEU A 127 13.48 -7.89 11.38
N ALA A 128 12.69 -8.00 10.31
CA ALA A 128 12.23 -9.28 9.77
C ALA A 128 13.40 -10.20 9.39
N ARG A 129 14.49 -9.64 8.81
CA ARG A 129 15.69 -10.40 8.46
C ARG A 129 16.42 -10.97 9.68
N GLN A 130 16.39 -10.28 10.82
CA GLN A 130 16.99 -10.81 12.04
C GLN A 130 16.25 -12.05 12.54
N TRP A 131 14.92 -12.05 12.48
CA TRP A 131 14.12 -13.22 12.84
C TRP A 131 14.27 -14.35 11.81
N ALA A 132 14.44 -14.02 10.53
CA ALA A 132 14.66 -15.00 9.47
C ALA A 132 16.00 -15.75 9.58
N LYS A 133 17.02 -15.22 10.30
CA LYS A 133 18.31 -15.91 10.52
C LYS A 133 18.17 -17.27 11.22
N HIS A 134 17.09 -17.46 11.98
CA HIS A 134 16.80 -18.73 12.68
C HIS A 134 15.84 -19.66 11.91
N GLY A 135 15.55 -19.33 10.64
CA GLY A 135 14.64 -20.06 9.77
C GLY A 135 13.51 -19.16 9.26
N VAL A 136 13.14 -19.33 7.99
CA VAL A 136 11.98 -18.65 7.40
C VAL A 136 10.73 -19.51 7.56
N SER A 137 9.67 -18.93 8.12
CA SER A 137 8.37 -19.59 8.19
C SER A 137 7.72 -19.69 6.81
N GLN A 138 6.88 -20.71 6.61
CA GLN A 138 6.01 -20.84 5.43
C GLN A 138 4.87 -19.79 5.41
N ALA A 139 4.95 -18.70 6.19
CA ALA A 139 3.87 -17.72 6.31
C ALA A 139 3.46 -17.11 4.95
N ARG A 140 4.42 -16.98 4.03
CA ARG A 140 4.17 -16.51 2.65
C ARG A 140 3.23 -17.45 1.88
N SER A 141 3.29 -18.76 2.13
CA SER A 141 2.44 -19.74 1.45
C SER A 141 0.98 -19.62 1.87
N ALA A 142 0.70 -19.19 3.11
CA ALA A 142 -0.67 -18.99 3.59
C ALA A 142 -1.42 -17.87 2.83
N GLY A 143 -0.70 -16.91 2.26
CA GLY A 143 -1.26 -15.85 1.42
C GLY A 143 -1.13 -16.09 -0.09
N TYR A 144 -0.65 -17.26 -0.53
CA TYR A 144 -0.62 -17.58 -1.97
C TYR A 144 -2.06 -17.65 -2.51
N PRO A 145 -2.38 -17.06 -3.67
CA PRO A 145 -3.75 -17.00 -4.14
C PRO A 145 -4.40 -18.38 -4.26
N LEU A 146 -5.70 -18.45 -4.00
CA LEU A 146 -6.52 -19.64 -4.12
C LEU A 146 -6.81 -19.94 -5.59
N SER A 147 -7.07 -21.22 -5.91
CA SER A 147 -7.61 -21.59 -7.22
C SER A 147 -9.00 -20.98 -7.45
N GLY A 148 -9.42 -20.94 -8.72
CA GLY A 148 -10.75 -20.50 -9.12
C GLY A 148 -10.74 -19.21 -9.94
N ARG A 149 -11.94 -18.75 -10.32
CA ARG A 149 -12.10 -17.63 -11.24
C ARG A 149 -11.73 -16.31 -10.58
N ALA A 150 -11.11 -15.45 -11.38
CA ALA A 150 -10.69 -14.12 -10.98
C ALA A 150 -11.55 -13.03 -11.66
N VAL A 151 -11.59 -11.86 -11.04
CA VAL A 151 -12.16 -10.63 -11.60
C VAL A 151 -11.22 -9.45 -11.35
N VAL A 152 -11.19 -8.50 -12.27
CA VAL A 152 -10.52 -7.19 -12.07
C VAL A 152 -11.57 -6.11 -11.82
N LEU A 153 -11.46 -5.38 -10.70
CA LEU A 153 -12.32 -4.24 -10.36
C LEU A 153 -11.45 -2.98 -10.30
N SER A 154 -11.60 -2.07 -11.27
CA SER A 154 -10.77 -0.87 -11.37
C SER A 154 -11.59 0.40 -11.13
N GLY A 155 -11.39 1.08 -10.01
CA GLY A 155 -12.03 2.37 -9.69
C GLY A 155 -11.08 3.56 -9.62
N SER A 156 -9.76 3.33 -9.62
CA SER A 156 -8.79 4.43 -9.60
C SER A 156 -8.69 5.16 -10.94
N CYS A 157 -8.63 6.49 -10.88
CA CYS A 157 -8.37 7.37 -12.04
C CYS A 157 -6.91 7.86 -12.10
N SER A 158 -5.97 7.16 -11.46
CA SER A 158 -4.55 7.54 -11.51
C SER A 158 -3.94 7.36 -12.92
N GLN A 159 -2.79 7.99 -13.18
CA GLN A 159 -2.09 7.84 -14.46
C GLN A 159 -1.68 6.39 -14.73
N MET A 160 -1.09 5.71 -13.74
CA MET A 160 -0.67 4.31 -13.88
C MET A 160 -1.88 3.38 -14.04
N THR A 161 -2.98 3.61 -13.33
CA THR A 161 -4.19 2.78 -13.51
C THR A 161 -4.78 2.96 -14.91
N ASN A 162 -4.80 4.18 -15.46
CA ASN A 162 -5.23 4.42 -16.84
C ASN A 162 -4.39 3.62 -17.84
N GLN A 163 -3.06 3.57 -17.68
CA GLN A 163 -2.16 2.75 -18.51
C GLN A 163 -2.48 1.26 -18.37
N GLN A 164 -2.62 0.77 -17.13
CA GLN A 164 -2.93 -0.64 -16.87
C GLN A 164 -4.28 -1.08 -17.45
N VAL A 165 -5.32 -0.25 -17.34
CA VAL A 165 -6.64 -0.54 -17.94
C VAL A 165 -6.56 -0.53 -19.45
N ALA A 166 -5.87 0.44 -20.04
CA ALA A 166 -5.68 0.54 -21.49
C ALA A 166 -4.89 -0.64 -22.08
N PHE A 167 -3.89 -1.13 -21.35
CA PHE A 167 -3.14 -2.32 -21.69
C PHE A 167 -3.98 -3.60 -21.53
N TYR A 168 -4.60 -3.79 -20.36
CA TYR A 168 -5.31 -5.03 -20.03
C TYR A 168 -6.55 -5.28 -20.89
N ARG A 169 -7.28 -4.24 -21.29
CA ARG A 169 -8.48 -4.39 -22.16
C ARG A 169 -8.19 -4.95 -23.55
N GLN A 170 -6.93 -4.97 -23.96
CA GLN A 170 -6.49 -5.61 -25.21
C GLN A 170 -6.40 -7.14 -25.08
N HIS A 171 -6.43 -7.65 -23.85
CA HIS A 171 -6.16 -9.06 -23.53
C HIS A 171 -7.32 -9.78 -22.84
N ALA A 172 -8.28 -9.05 -22.26
CA ALA A 172 -9.38 -9.64 -21.50
C ALA A 172 -10.70 -8.89 -21.73
N PRO A 173 -11.86 -9.58 -21.63
CA PRO A 173 -13.17 -8.93 -21.68
C PRO A 173 -13.25 -7.81 -20.65
N THR A 174 -13.64 -6.62 -21.08
CA THR A 174 -13.72 -5.45 -20.22
C THR A 174 -15.05 -4.73 -20.43
N CYS A 175 -15.67 -4.30 -19.34
CA CYS A 175 -16.89 -3.49 -19.34
C CYS A 175 -16.63 -2.20 -18.54
N ASP A 176 -16.94 -1.06 -19.14
CA ASP A 176 -16.82 0.24 -18.49
C ASP A 176 -18.10 0.58 -17.70
N VAL A 177 -17.94 1.14 -16.51
CA VAL A 177 -19.05 1.55 -15.63
C VAL A 177 -19.68 2.83 -16.15
N ASP A 178 -20.99 2.78 -16.42
CA ASP A 178 -21.80 3.96 -16.67
C ASP A 178 -22.28 4.57 -15.35
N VAL A 179 -21.74 5.75 -15.01
CA VAL A 179 -22.07 6.49 -13.78
C VAL A 179 -23.56 6.81 -13.69
N ALA A 180 -24.23 7.08 -14.82
CA ALA A 180 -25.66 7.42 -14.82
C ALA A 180 -26.52 6.27 -14.25
N ARG A 181 -26.08 5.03 -14.45
CA ARG A 181 -26.76 3.81 -13.95
C ARG A 181 -26.44 3.51 -12.48
N CYS A 182 -25.61 4.33 -11.84
CA CYS A 182 -25.19 4.15 -10.45
C CYS A 182 -25.90 5.10 -9.47
N LEU A 183 -26.63 6.11 -9.97
CA LEU A 183 -27.10 7.23 -9.15
C LEU A 183 -28.23 6.85 -8.18
N SER A 184 -29.25 6.12 -8.63
CA SER A 184 -30.32 5.62 -7.74
C SER A 184 -30.02 4.22 -7.21
N SER A 185 -30.50 3.90 -6.02
CA SER A 185 -30.31 2.58 -5.40
C SER A 185 -30.89 1.45 -6.25
N GLU A 186 -32.11 1.62 -6.77
CA GLU A 186 -32.80 0.60 -7.57
C GLU A 186 -32.05 0.33 -8.89
N THR A 187 -31.60 1.40 -9.56
CA THR A 187 -30.84 1.27 -10.80
C THR A 187 -29.49 0.62 -10.54
N ARG A 188 -28.83 0.99 -9.44
CA ARG A 188 -27.53 0.45 -9.05
C ARG A 188 -27.60 -1.03 -8.69
N GLU A 189 -28.63 -1.47 -7.98
CA GLU A 189 -28.83 -2.89 -7.64
C GLU A 189 -29.02 -3.75 -8.89
N ALA A 190 -29.90 -3.32 -9.81
CA ALA A 190 -30.11 -4.00 -11.07
C ALA A 190 -28.84 -3.99 -11.94
N TYR A 191 -28.07 -2.89 -11.91
CA TYR A 191 -26.84 -2.78 -12.67
C TYR A 191 -25.72 -3.67 -12.11
N ALA A 192 -25.57 -3.75 -10.78
CA ALA A 192 -24.65 -4.68 -10.13
C ALA A 192 -24.95 -6.13 -10.50
N GLU A 193 -26.23 -6.52 -10.51
CA GLU A 193 -26.66 -7.86 -10.95
C GLU A 193 -26.29 -8.11 -12.42
N ALA A 194 -26.60 -7.17 -13.32
CA ALA A 194 -26.28 -7.30 -14.73
C ALA A 194 -24.76 -7.43 -14.98
N LEU A 195 -23.94 -6.64 -14.27
CA LEU A 195 -22.49 -6.72 -14.36
C LEU A 195 -21.95 -8.02 -13.78
N ALA A 196 -22.51 -8.51 -12.67
CA ALA A 196 -22.14 -9.80 -12.10
C ALA A 196 -22.42 -10.94 -13.08
N GLN A 197 -23.63 -10.99 -13.65
CA GLN A 197 -24.00 -11.97 -14.68
C GLN A 197 -23.10 -11.87 -15.92
N TRP A 198 -22.76 -10.66 -16.35
CA TRP A 198 -21.84 -10.44 -17.46
C TRP A 198 -20.45 -11.03 -17.16
N VAL A 199 -19.86 -10.76 -15.99
CA VAL A 199 -18.58 -11.35 -15.57
C VAL A 199 -18.69 -12.87 -15.48
N LEU A 200 -19.75 -13.38 -14.84
CA LEU A 200 -19.90 -14.80 -14.57
C LEU A 200 -20.08 -15.63 -15.85
N SER A 201 -20.65 -15.04 -16.91
CA SER A 201 -20.84 -15.67 -18.22
C SER A 201 -19.61 -15.59 -19.15
N GLN A 202 -18.58 -14.80 -18.83
CA GLN A 202 -17.36 -14.77 -19.64
C GLN A 202 -16.58 -16.08 -19.54
N ASP A 203 -16.21 -16.63 -20.70
CA ASP A 203 -15.27 -17.73 -20.85
C ASP A 203 -13.98 -17.20 -21.50
N SER A 204 -13.03 -16.78 -20.67
CA SER A 204 -11.75 -16.21 -21.10
C SER A 204 -10.63 -16.67 -20.18
N GLU A 205 -9.42 -16.80 -20.74
CA GLU A 205 -8.24 -17.22 -19.97
C GLU A 205 -7.88 -16.21 -18.87
N LEU A 206 -7.95 -14.91 -19.20
CA LEU A 206 -7.74 -13.82 -18.25
C LEU A 206 -9.07 -13.35 -17.67
N ALA A 207 -9.03 -12.89 -16.42
CA ALA A 207 -10.15 -12.37 -15.66
C ALA A 207 -10.88 -11.23 -16.39
N PRO A 208 -12.22 -11.24 -16.46
CA PRO A 208 -12.99 -10.09 -16.91
C PRO A 208 -12.72 -8.86 -16.03
N MET A 209 -12.76 -7.68 -16.63
CA MET A 209 -12.57 -6.41 -15.93
C MET A 209 -13.86 -5.58 -15.93
N ILE A 210 -14.22 -5.04 -14.76
CA ILE A 210 -15.16 -3.92 -14.62
C ILE A 210 -14.36 -2.66 -14.26
N SER A 211 -14.44 -1.64 -15.11
CA SER A 211 -13.63 -0.43 -15.00
C SER A 211 -14.50 0.82 -14.87
N ALA A 212 -14.33 1.56 -13.78
CA ALA A 212 -14.76 2.95 -13.65
C ALA A 212 -13.59 3.94 -13.85
N THR A 213 -12.43 3.45 -14.32
CA THR A 213 -11.27 4.28 -14.61
C THR A 213 -11.57 5.20 -15.79
N ALA A 214 -11.49 6.50 -15.55
CA ALA A 214 -11.68 7.54 -16.56
C ALA A 214 -10.39 8.34 -16.76
N SER A 215 -10.21 8.89 -17.97
CA SER A 215 -9.19 9.90 -18.22
C SER A 215 -9.49 11.16 -17.42
N THR A 216 -8.48 12.02 -17.19
CA THR A 216 -8.67 13.29 -16.45
C THR A 216 -9.77 14.16 -17.07
N GLN A 217 -9.88 14.18 -18.40
CA GLN A 217 -10.91 14.94 -19.10
C GLN A 217 -12.31 14.34 -18.92
N ALA A 218 -12.45 13.03 -19.05
CA ALA A 218 -13.72 12.34 -18.85
C ALA A 218 -14.18 12.42 -17.39
N LEU A 219 -13.25 12.27 -16.44
CA LEU A 219 -13.53 12.44 -15.02
C LEU A 219 -14.02 13.86 -14.72
N ALA A 220 -13.36 14.90 -15.25
CA ALA A 220 -13.80 16.27 -15.07
C ALA A 220 -15.21 16.51 -15.60
N ALA A 221 -15.56 15.93 -16.76
CA ALA A 221 -16.91 16.02 -17.32
C ALA A 221 -17.96 15.32 -16.42
N ILE A 222 -17.67 14.12 -15.93
CA ILE A 222 -18.52 13.38 -14.99
C ILE A 222 -18.74 14.20 -13.71
N GLN A 223 -17.67 14.75 -13.13
CA GLN A 223 -17.73 15.53 -11.91
C GLN A 223 -18.50 16.85 -12.09
N GLN A 224 -18.41 17.47 -13.26
CA GLN A 224 -19.22 18.65 -13.59
C GLN A 224 -20.70 18.32 -13.74
N GLN A 225 -21.02 17.17 -14.32
CA GLN A 225 -22.40 16.76 -14.59
C GLN A 225 -23.12 16.24 -13.35
N TYR A 226 -22.45 15.43 -12.53
CA TYR A 226 -23.05 14.68 -11.42
C TYR A 226 -22.52 15.06 -10.04
N GLY A 227 -21.51 15.93 -9.95
CA GLY A 227 -20.81 16.23 -8.71
C GLY A 227 -19.74 15.18 -8.37
N ALA A 228 -18.58 15.66 -7.89
CA ALA A 228 -17.43 14.79 -7.65
C ALA A 228 -17.68 13.74 -6.55
N THR A 229 -18.23 14.16 -5.41
CA THR A 229 -18.51 13.28 -4.28
C THR A 229 -19.61 12.28 -4.58
N GLU A 230 -20.69 12.74 -5.23
CA GLU A 230 -21.84 11.90 -5.57
C GLU A 230 -21.48 10.82 -6.60
N ALA A 231 -20.75 11.19 -7.66
CA ALA A 231 -20.28 10.23 -8.66
C ALA A 231 -19.32 9.19 -8.05
N SER A 232 -18.38 9.61 -7.19
CA SER A 232 -17.44 8.69 -6.52
C SER A 232 -18.18 7.69 -5.63
N HIS A 233 -19.08 8.18 -4.76
CA HIS A 233 -19.85 7.32 -3.88
C HIS A 233 -20.81 6.38 -4.63
N ALA A 234 -21.40 6.84 -5.73
CA ALA A 234 -22.28 6.01 -6.55
C ALA A 234 -21.52 4.81 -7.17
N VAL A 235 -20.31 5.06 -7.68
CA VAL A 235 -19.42 4.02 -8.22
C VAL A 235 -18.91 3.08 -7.13
N GLU A 236 -18.51 3.61 -5.99
CA GLU A 236 -18.09 2.81 -4.82
C GLU A 236 -19.22 1.90 -4.32
N ALA A 237 -20.44 2.42 -4.22
CA ALA A 237 -21.61 1.64 -3.84
C ALA A 237 -21.94 0.55 -4.87
N LEU A 238 -21.72 0.81 -6.17
CA LEU A 238 -21.85 -0.21 -7.20
C LEU A 238 -20.83 -1.33 -6.99
N PHE A 239 -19.54 -0.99 -6.80
CA PHE A 239 -18.49 -1.98 -6.57
C PHE A 239 -18.71 -2.78 -5.28
N SER A 240 -19.27 -2.17 -4.24
CA SER A 240 -19.68 -2.87 -3.02
C SER A 240 -20.69 -3.98 -3.33
N LEU A 241 -21.81 -3.66 -4.00
CA LEU A 241 -22.83 -4.64 -4.37
C LEU A 241 -22.29 -5.71 -5.32
N LEU A 242 -21.52 -5.29 -6.32
CA LEU A 242 -20.94 -6.17 -7.32
C LEU A 242 -19.97 -7.18 -6.69
N ALA A 243 -19.11 -6.76 -5.77
CA ALA A 243 -18.15 -7.67 -5.12
C ALA A 243 -18.85 -8.79 -4.36
N ALA A 244 -19.88 -8.48 -3.57
CA ALA A 244 -20.67 -9.47 -2.84
C ALA A 244 -21.31 -10.50 -3.80
N ARG A 245 -21.97 -10.03 -4.86
CA ARG A 245 -22.61 -10.89 -5.87
C ARG A 245 -21.62 -11.78 -6.61
N LEU A 246 -20.43 -11.26 -6.93
CA LEU A 246 -19.38 -12.05 -7.59
C LEU A 246 -18.86 -13.15 -6.66
N ALA A 247 -18.69 -12.86 -5.37
CA ALA A 247 -18.29 -13.87 -4.39
C ALA A 247 -19.37 -14.95 -4.20
N GLU A 248 -20.64 -14.56 -4.11
CA GLU A 248 -21.79 -15.49 -4.11
C GLU A 248 -21.84 -16.34 -5.40
N GLY A 249 -21.48 -15.75 -6.53
CA GLY A 249 -21.33 -16.42 -7.83
C GLY A 249 -20.07 -17.28 -7.99
N GLY A 250 -19.24 -17.42 -6.95
CA GLY A 250 -18.08 -18.31 -6.94
C GLY A 250 -16.77 -17.69 -7.45
N ILE A 251 -16.67 -16.37 -7.60
CA ILE A 251 -15.38 -15.71 -7.82
C ILE A 251 -14.56 -15.81 -6.54
N THR A 252 -13.35 -16.36 -6.65
CA THR A 252 -12.45 -16.58 -5.51
C THR A 252 -11.29 -15.60 -5.48
N ARG A 253 -11.00 -14.90 -6.58
CA ARG A 253 -9.85 -13.98 -6.70
C ARG A 253 -10.28 -12.58 -7.16
N PHE A 254 -9.99 -11.56 -6.35
CA PHE A 254 -10.32 -10.17 -6.66
C PHE A 254 -9.04 -9.35 -6.84
N ILE A 255 -8.83 -8.83 -8.05
CA ILE A 255 -7.74 -7.90 -8.34
C ILE A 255 -8.33 -6.49 -8.39
N VAL A 256 -8.01 -5.65 -7.42
CA VAL A 256 -8.69 -4.37 -7.21
C VAL A 256 -7.71 -3.21 -7.38
N ALA A 257 -8.11 -2.18 -8.13
CA ALA A 257 -7.31 -0.96 -8.32
C ALA A 257 -8.03 0.28 -7.80
N GLY A 258 -7.43 0.93 -6.80
CA GLY A 258 -7.97 2.10 -6.08
C GLY A 258 -8.04 1.85 -4.58
N GLY A 259 -7.65 2.84 -3.78
CA GLY A 259 -7.63 2.70 -2.31
C GLY A 259 -9.05 2.60 -1.74
N GLU A 260 -9.90 3.53 -2.17
CA GLU A 260 -11.32 3.61 -1.83
C GLU A 260 -12.06 2.37 -2.36
N THR A 261 -11.81 1.99 -3.62
CA THR A 261 -12.35 0.77 -4.22
C THR A 261 -11.93 -0.48 -3.46
N SER A 262 -10.66 -0.58 -3.05
CA SER A 262 -10.17 -1.69 -2.23
C SER A 262 -10.88 -1.75 -0.89
N GLY A 263 -11.09 -0.59 -0.24
CA GLY A 263 -11.80 -0.49 1.03
C GLY A 263 -13.26 -0.95 0.95
N VAL A 264 -14.01 -0.52 -0.08
CA VAL A 264 -15.42 -0.94 -0.22
C VAL A 264 -15.55 -2.41 -0.61
N VAL A 265 -14.63 -2.94 -1.43
CA VAL A 265 -14.62 -4.37 -1.79
C VAL A 265 -14.32 -5.23 -0.57
N THR A 266 -13.29 -4.90 0.23
CA THR A 266 -12.98 -5.69 1.44
C THR A 266 -14.08 -5.59 2.49
N GLN A 267 -14.69 -4.41 2.66
CA GLN A 267 -15.81 -4.21 3.57
C GLN A 267 -17.05 -5.01 3.15
N SER A 268 -17.40 -4.96 1.86
CA SER A 268 -18.53 -5.69 1.29
C SER A 268 -18.39 -7.20 1.49
N LEU A 269 -17.18 -7.73 1.30
CA LEU A 269 -16.86 -9.14 1.49
C LEU A 269 -16.70 -9.55 2.96
N GLY A 270 -16.89 -8.63 3.92
CA GLY A 270 -16.77 -8.92 5.35
C GLY A 270 -15.35 -9.29 5.80
N ILE A 271 -14.32 -8.83 5.09
CA ILE A 271 -12.93 -9.22 5.34
C ILE A 271 -12.35 -8.35 6.47
N THR A 272 -12.00 -8.99 7.58
CA THR A 272 -11.44 -8.34 8.79
C THR A 272 -9.92 -8.49 8.92
N GLY A 273 -9.32 -9.38 8.12
CA GLY A 273 -7.89 -9.63 8.10
C GLY A 273 -7.51 -10.66 7.05
N PHE A 274 -6.21 -10.78 6.78
CA PHE A 274 -5.70 -11.68 5.77
C PHE A 274 -4.26 -12.15 6.04
N HIS A 275 -3.91 -13.31 5.47
CA HIS A 275 -2.53 -13.76 5.35
C HIS A 275 -1.85 -13.02 4.19
N ILE A 276 -0.65 -12.48 4.43
CA ILE A 276 0.17 -11.82 3.40
C ILE A 276 0.95 -12.85 2.59
N GLY A 277 0.79 -12.81 1.27
CA GLY A 277 1.39 -13.72 0.32
C GLY A 277 2.57 -13.15 -0.47
N PRO A 278 2.85 -13.70 -1.67
CA PRO A 278 3.91 -13.21 -2.52
C PRO A 278 3.59 -11.86 -3.16
N CYS A 279 4.65 -11.12 -3.52
CA CYS A 279 4.52 -9.78 -4.11
C CYS A 279 4.27 -9.88 -5.60
N ILE A 280 3.25 -9.19 -6.10
CA ILE A 280 3.04 -8.96 -7.53
C ILE A 280 3.90 -7.75 -7.95
N SER A 281 3.88 -6.70 -7.14
CA SER A 281 4.67 -5.48 -7.28
C SER A 281 5.15 -5.00 -5.90
N PRO A 282 6.17 -4.12 -5.82
CA PRO A 282 6.55 -3.49 -4.56
C PRO A 282 5.34 -2.85 -3.87
N GLY A 283 5.01 -3.28 -2.66
CA GLY A 283 3.85 -2.79 -1.90
C GLY A 283 2.49 -3.39 -2.28
N VAL A 284 2.43 -4.33 -3.22
CA VAL A 284 1.18 -4.99 -3.65
C VAL A 284 1.36 -6.51 -3.65
N PRO A 285 1.11 -7.18 -2.51
CA PRO A 285 1.10 -8.63 -2.43
C PRO A 285 -0.27 -9.22 -2.77
N TRP A 286 -0.27 -10.51 -3.10
CA TRP A 286 -1.45 -11.34 -2.91
C TRP A 286 -1.74 -11.48 -1.42
N VAL A 287 -3.02 -11.53 -1.07
CA VAL A 287 -3.49 -11.80 0.30
C VAL A 287 -4.65 -12.78 0.29
N ASN A 288 -4.78 -13.60 1.34
CA ASN A 288 -5.93 -14.50 1.55
C ASN A 288 -6.71 -14.11 2.79
N ALA A 289 -8.02 -13.93 2.66
CA ALA A 289 -8.89 -13.64 3.80
C ALA A 289 -8.84 -14.74 4.87
N LEU A 290 -8.90 -14.36 6.15
CA LEU A 290 -8.82 -15.31 7.28
C LEU A 290 -10.06 -16.21 7.39
N HIS A 291 -11.22 -15.72 6.99
CA HIS A 291 -12.52 -16.33 7.28
C HIS A 291 -13.43 -16.46 6.04
N ALA A 292 -12.90 -16.20 4.86
CA ALA A 292 -13.59 -16.35 3.59
C ALA A 292 -12.64 -16.98 2.57
N PRO A 293 -13.13 -17.84 1.64
CA PRO A 293 -12.31 -18.47 0.61
C PRO A 293 -12.02 -17.47 -0.53
N VAL A 294 -11.45 -16.31 -0.19
CA VAL A 294 -11.21 -15.19 -1.11
C VAL A 294 -9.74 -14.77 -1.04
N SER A 295 -9.13 -14.65 -2.21
CA SER A 295 -7.84 -13.99 -2.40
C SER A 295 -8.01 -12.61 -2.99
N LEU A 296 -7.18 -11.67 -2.56
CA LEU A 296 -7.19 -10.30 -3.04
C LEU A 296 -5.81 -9.82 -3.44
N ALA A 297 -5.77 -8.98 -4.46
CA ALA A 297 -4.64 -8.13 -4.80
C ALA A 297 -5.12 -6.68 -4.79
N LEU A 298 -4.79 -5.94 -3.72
CA LEU A 298 -5.30 -4.59 -3.47
C LEU A 298 -4.25 -3.55 -3.89
N LYS A 299 -4.44 -2.94 -5.06
CA LYS A 299 -3.49 -2.01 -5.67
C LYS A 299 -3.89 -0.55 -5.43
N SER A 300 -3.07 0.20 -4.70
CA SER A 300 -3.21 1.66 -4.61
C SER A 300 -2.84 2.33 -5.94
N GLY A 301 -3.41 3.50 -6.24
CA GLY A 301 -3.45 4.10 -7.59
C GLY A 301 -2.15 4.02 -8.40
N ASN A 302 -1.05 4.59 -7.92
CA ASN A 302 0.20 4.67 -8.70
C ASN A 302 1.11 3.43 -8.60
N PHE A 303 0.68 2.35 -7.95
CA PHE A 303 1.51 1.16 -7.76
C PHE A 303 1.47 0.21 -8.98
N GLY A 304 2.50 -0.62 -9.09
CA GLY A 304 2.65 -1.59 -10.17
C GLY A 304 3.06 -0.97 -11.51
N ASP A 305 3.30 -1.83 -12.48
CA ASP A 305 3.67 -1.53 -13.86
C ASP A 305 2.45 -1.67 -14.79
N GLU A 306 2.62 -1.31 -16.06
CA GLU A 306 1.57 -1.37 -17.08
C GLU A 306 0.92 -2.76 -17.20
N SER A 307 1.70 -3.83 -17.01
CA SER A 307 1.22 -5.22 -17.17
C SER A 307 0.67 -5.85 -15.88
N PHE A 308 0.51 -5.06 -14.80
CA PHE A 308 0.15 -5.53 -13.46
C PHE A 308 -1.01 -6.53 -13.43
N PHE A 309 -2.13 -6.24 -14.10
CA PHE A 309 -3.32 -7.09 -14.08
C PHE A 309 -3.08 -8.46 -14.72
N ILE A 310 -2.20 -8.56 -15.71
CA ILE A 310 -1.79 -9.84 -16.32
C ILE A 310 -0.86 -10.58 -15.39
N ARG A 311 0.18 -9.90 -14.89
CA ARG A 311 1.20 -10.51 -14.01
C ARG A 311 0.59 -11.08 -12.74
N ALA A 312 -0.38 -10.39 -12.15
CA ALA A 312 -1.15 -10.86 -11.00
C ALA A 312 -1.79 -12.25 -11.21
N GLN A 313 -2.08 -12.63 -12.46
CA GLN A 313 -2.69 -13.92 -12.80
C GLN A 313 -1.67 -14.93 -13.34
N ARG A 314 -0.76 -14.50 -14.22
CA ARG A 314 0.16 -15.38 -14.94
C ARG A 314 1.33 -15.86 -14.09
N GLU A 315 1.84 -15.03 -13.18
CA GLU A 315 2.99 -15.38 -12.34
C GLU A 315 2.60 -16.22 -11.12
N PHE A 316 1.29 -16.37 -10.86
CA PHE A 316 0.75 -16.99 -9.65
C PHE A 316 -0.25 -18.10 -9.99
N GLN A 317 0.22 -19.10 -10.73
CA GLN A 317 -0.59 -20.25 -11.09
C GLN A 317 -0.76 -21.19 -9.89
N VAL A 318 -2.01 -21.60 -9.67
CA VAL A 318 -2.43 -22.56 -8.64
C VAL A 318 -2.82 -23.86 -9.33
#